data_AF-A0A9E2EAE0-F1
#
_entry.id   AF-A0A9E2EAE0-F1
#
_cell.length_a   1.000
_cell.length_b   1.000
_cell.length_c   1.000
_cell.angle_alpha   90.00
_cell.angle_beta   90.00
_cell.angle_gamma   90.00
#
_symmetry.space_group_name_H-M   'P 1'
#
loop_
_entity.id
_entity.type
_entity.pdbx_description
1 polymer ?
#
loop_
_entity_poly.entity_id
_entity_poly.type
_entity_poly.pdbx_seq_one_letter_code
_entity_poly.pdbx_strand_id
1 'polypeptide(L)'
;MSSRVDTRRWLIQRVSAMVLAVAVIVHLGVIIMATQNGLSAAEIVGRVQGNVGWMVFYIIFVVAAALHAPIGLRTVIREATGMQGRWPGFISGTIGVLMLIMGLQAVLRLYGV
;
A
#
# COMPACT_ATOMS: atom_id res chain seq x y z
N MET A 1 -8.94 22.63 -13.17
CA MET A 1 -8.08 21.43 -13.05
C MET A 1 -7.75 20.94 -14.45
N SER A 2 -6.53 20.45 -14.71
CA SER A 2 -6.14 20.00 -16.06
C SER A 2 -6.68 18.58 -16.30
N SER A 3 -7.41 18.38 -17.40
CA SER A 3 -7.99 17.08 -17.78
C SER A 3 -6.96 15.95 -17.77
N ARG A 4 -5.73 16.25 -18.20
CA ARG A 4 -4.60 15.30 -18.19
C ARG A 4 -4.23 14.81 -16.78
N VAL A 5 -4.30 15.69 -15.78
CA VAL A 5 -3.95 15.34 -14.38
C VAL A 5 -5.00 14.40 -13.80
N ASP A 6 -6.27 14.64 -14.10
CA ASP A 6 -7.37 13.80 -13.61
C ASP A 6 -7.37 12.43 -14.30
N THR A 7 -7.13 12.39 -15.61
CA THR A 7 -6.90 11.13 -16.35
C THR A 7 -5.73 10.34 -15.77
N ARG A 8 -4.59 11.01 -15.47
CA ARG A 8 -3.43 10.33 -14.90
C ARG A 8 -3.72 9.73 -13.52
N ARG A 9 -4.41 10.47 -12.64
CA ARG A 9 -4.81 9.97 -11.31
C ARG A 9 -5.74 8.77 -11.42
N TRP A 10 -6.73 8.85 -12.31
CA TRP A 10 -7.64 7.74 -12.58
C TRP A 10 -6.87 6.50 -13.05
N LEU A 11 -5.93 6.65 -13.99
CA LEU A 11 -5.14 5.54 -14.52
C LEU A 11 -4.24 4.92 -13.44
N ILE A 12 -3.52 5.75 -12.67
CA ILE A 12 -2.69 5.29 -11.55
C ILE A 12 -3.53 4.47 -10.58
N GLN A 13 -4.71 4.96 -10.21
CA GLN A 13 -5.60 4.27 -9.26
C GLN A 13 -6.10 2.93 -9.79
N ARG A 14 -6.38 2.82 -11.09
CA ARG A 14 -6.88 1.57 -11.70
C ARG A 14 -5.80 0.52 -11.87
N VAL A 15 -4.64 0.92 -12.39
CA VAL A 15 -3.50 0.01 -12.53
C VAL A 15 -3.04 -0.46 -11.15
N SER A 16 -2.92 0.43 -10.16
CA SER A 16 -2.55 0.03 -8.81
C SER A 16 -3.62 -0.88 -8.16
N ALA A 17 -4.90 -0.67 -8.43
CA ALA A 17 -5.97 -1.55 -7.96
C ALA A 17 -5.87 -2.97 -8.54
N MET A 18 -5.54 -3.10 -9.83
CA MET A 18 -5.35 -4.42 -10.46
C MET A 18 -4.18 -5.18 -9.84
N VAL A 19 -3.06 -4.49 -9.58
CA VAL A 19 -1.91 -5.06 -8.86
C VAL A 19 -2.32 -5.46 -7.44
N LEU A 20 -2.99 -4.57 -6.71
CA LEU A 20 -3.44 -4.84 -5.34
C LEU A 20 -4.46 -5.97 -5.25
N ALA A 21 -5.35 -6.13 -6.22
CA ALA A 21 -6.31 -7.22 -6.21
C ALA A 21 -5.60 -8.58 -6.12
N VAL A 22 -4.58 -8.80 -6.95
CA VAL A 22 -3.77 -10.01 -6.92
C VAL A 22 -2.93 -10.06 -5.63
N ALA A 23 -2.24 -8.96 -5.32
CA ALA A 23 -1.30 -8.93 -4.20
C ALA A 23 -2.00 -9.13 -2.84
N VAL A 24 -3.19 -8.56 -2.63
CA VAL A 24 -3.98 -8.73 -1.41
C VAL A 24 -4.47 -10.16 -1.25
N ILE A 25 -4.89 -10.83 -2.34
CA ILE A 25 -5.28 -12.24 -2.29
C ILE A 25 -4.10 -13.11 -1.83
N VAL A 26 -2.92 -12.92 -2.44
CA VAL A 26 -1.71 -13.65 -2.05
C VAL A 26 -1.33 -13.32 -0.61
N HIS A 27 -1.30 -12.05 -0.25
CA HIS A 27 -0.88 -11.58 1.07
C HIS A 27 -1.79 -12.13 2.18
N LEU A 28 -3.11 -11.99 2.05
CA LEU A 28 -4.07 -12.49 3.02
C LEU A 28 -4.09 -14.01 3.07
N GLY A 29 -4.02 -14.69 1.92
CA GLY A 29 -3.97 -16.16 1.88
C GLY A 29 -2.77 -16.70 2.65
N VAL A 30 -1.58 -16.11 2.45
CA VAL A 30 -0.38 -16.50 3.20
C VAL A 30 -0.52 -16.21 4.69
N ILE A 31 -1.06 -15.06 5.08
CA ILE A 31 -1.32 -14.76 6.50
C ILE A 31 -2.23 -15.82 7.10
N ILE A 32 -3.39 -16.09 6.49
CA ILE A 32 -4.37 -17.05 7.00
C ILE A 32 -3.76 -18.45 7.17
N MET A 33 -2.96 -18.91 6.21
CA MET A 33 -2.26 -20.20 6.31
C MET A 33 -1.14 -20.19 7.35
N ALA A 34 -0.42 -19.07 7.47
CA ALA A 34 0.77 -18.98 8.31
C ALA A 34 0.42 -18.82 9.80
N THR A 35 -0.69 -18.18 10.12
CA THR A 35 -1.06 -17.79 11.50
C THR A 35 -1.82 -18.86 12.27
N GLN A 36 -2.05 -20.04 11.69
CA GLN A 36 -2.81 -21.11 12.35
C GLN A 36 -2.13 -21.65 13.62
N ASN A 37 -0.81 -21.48 13.77
CA ASN A 37 -0.03 -21.99 14.88
C ASN A 37 0.52 -20.91 15.83
N GLY A 38 0.19 -19.63 15.62
CA GLY A 38 0.75 -18.50 16.38
C GLY A 38 1.19 -17.33 15.50
N LEU A 39 1.48 -16.19 16.14
CA LEU A 39 1.80 -14.90 15.51
C LEU A 39 2.95 -14.19 16.26
N SER A 40 4.10 -14.84 16.40
CA SER A 40 5.29 -14.19 16.95
C SER A 40 6.12 -13.48 15.87
N ALA A 41 6.84 -12.44 16.27
CA ALA A 41 7.78 -11.74 15.38
C ALA A 41 8.85 -12.69 14.81
N ALA A 42 9.35 -13.63 15.62
CA ALA A 42 10.33 -14.62 15.19
C ALA A 42 9.77 -15.56 14.10
N GLU A 43 8.51 -15.98 14.21
CA GLU A 43 7.86 -16.83 13.19
C GLU A 43 7.63 -16.08 11.87
N ILE A 44 7.26 -14.80 11.93
CA ILE A 44 7.10 -13.96 10.72
C ILE A 44 8.45 -13.79 10.04
N VAL A 45 9.48 -13.42 10.80
CA VAL A 45 10.84 -13.22 10.28
C VAL A 45 11.37 -14.53 9.67
N GLY A 46 11.25 -15.66 10.38
CA GLY A 46 11.73 -16.96 9.89
C GLY A 46 11.06 -17.46 8.60
N ARG A 47 9.86 -16.95 8.26
CA ARG A 47 9.13 -17.33 7.04
C ARG A 47 9.37 -16.38 5.86
N VAL A 48 9.76 -15.13 6.14
CA VAL A 48 9.85 -14.07 5.13
C VAL A 48 11.29 -13.67 4.83
N GLN A 49 12.14 -13.62 5.84
CA GLN A 49 13.54 -13.20 5.71
C GLN A 49 14.33 -14.19 4.83
N GLY A 50 15.29 -13.67 4.04
CA GLY A 50 16.16 -14.47 3.18
C GLY A 50 15.54 -14.88 1.84
N ASN A 51 14.25 -14.61 1.60
CA ASN A 51 13.59 -14.86 0.32
C ASN A 51 13.42 -13.57 -0.49
N VAL A 52 14.20 -13.42 -1.56
CA VAL A 52 14.16 -12.26 -2.46
C VAL A 52 12.81 -12.10 -3.16
N GLY A 53 12.11 -13.21 -3.45
CA GLY A 53 10.77 -13.16 -4.05
C GLY A 53 9.76 -12.46 -3.15
N TRP A 54 9.80 -12.75 -1.84
CA TRP A 54 8.97 -12.05 -0.85
C TRP A 54 9.36 -10.57 -0.72
N MET A 55 10.65 -10.24 -0.77
CA MET A 55 11.11 -8.84 -0.74
C MET A 55 10.52 -8.04 -1.89
N VAL A 56 10.65 -8.55 -3.13
CA VAL A 56 10.13 -7.90 -4.33
C VAL A 56 8.60 -7.79 -4.26
N PHE A 57 7.92 -8.85 -3.82
CA PHE A 57 6.48 -8.83 -3.62
C PHE A 57 6.03 -7.71 -2.67
N TYR A 58 6.67 -7.57 -1.50
CA TYR A 58 6.32 -6.53 -0.54
C TYR A 58 6.65 -5.11 -1.02
N ILE A 59 7.75 -4.92 -1.77
CA ILE A 59 8.05 -3.62 -2.39
C ILE A 59 6.93 -3.23 -3.37
N ILE A 60 6.55 -4.16 -4.27
CA ILE A 60 5.46 -3.93 -5.22
C ILE A 60 4.15 -3.63 -4.48
N PHE A 61 3.84 -4.42 -3.44
CA PHE A 61 2.64 -4.24 -2.62
C PHE A 61 2.60 -2.84 -1.99
N VAL A 62 3.68 -2.43 -1.31
CA VAL A 62 3.78 -1.13 -0.63
C VAL A 62 3.63 0.02 -1.63
N VAL A 63 4.33 -0.04 -2.77
CA VAL A 63 4.24 0.99 -3.81
C VAL A 63 2.82 1.07 -4.38
N ALA A 64 2.21 -0.07 -4.71
CA ALA A 64 0.84 -0.11 -5.24
C ALA A 64 -0.17 0.43 -4.22
N ALA A 65 -0.05 0.06 -2.94
CA ALA A 65 -0.87 0.55 -1.85
C ALA A 65 -0.73 2.06 -1.66
N ALA A 66 0.51 2.57 -1.62
CA ALA A 66 0.80 3.99 -1.45
C ALA A 66 0.36 4.85 -2.64
N LEU A 67 0.22 4.28 -3.84
CA LEU A 67 -0.36 4.97 -5.00
C LEU A 67 -1.89 4.89 -5.02
N HIS A 68 -2.48 3.78 -4.61
CA HIS A 68 -3.92 3.55 -4.63
C HIS A 68 -4.65 4.33 -3.53
N ALA A 69 -4.22 4.13 -2.28
CA ALA A 69 -4.91 4.60 -1.09
C ALA A 69 -5.12 6.12 -1.03
N PRO A 70 -4.11 6.99 -1.29
CA PRO A 70 -4.32 8.43 -1.15
C PRO A 70 -5.26 9.00 -2.22
N ILE A 71 -5.30 8.42 -3.42
CA ILE A 71 -6.20 8.87 -4.49
C ILE A 71 -7.66 8.57 -4.10
N GLY A 72 -7.92 7.36 -3.61
CA GLY A 72 -9.25 6.98 -3.11
C GLY A 72 -9.65 7.76 -1.85
N LEU A 73 -8.73 7.89 -0.89
CA LEU A 73 -8.97 8.59 0.37
C LEU A 73 -9.32 10.07 0.16
N ARG A 74 -8.71 10.73 -0.84
CA ARG A 74 -9.07 12.10 -1.21
C ARG A 74 -10.55 12.22 -1.57
N THR A 75 -11.10 11.25 -2.28
CA THR A 75 -12.52 11.20 -2.66
C THR A 75 -13.39 10.95 -1.42
N VAL A 76 -13.02 9.94 -0.61
CA VAL A 76 -13.72 9.61 0.64
C VAL A 76 -13.81 10.82 1.58
N ILE A 77 -12.71 11.56 1.79
CA ILE A 77 -12.71 12.76 2.64
C ILE A 77 -13.69 13.81 2.10
N ARG A 78 -13.70 14.05 0.78
CA ARG A 78 -14.58 15.04 0.17
C ARG A 78 -16.05 14.68 0.33
N GLU A 79 -16.37 13.40 0.11
CA GLU A 79 -17.75 12.90 0.16
C GLU A 79 -18.26 12.77 1.59
N ALA A 80 -17.44 12.26 2.51
CA ALA A 80 -17.83 12.00 3.89
C ALA A 80 -17.90 13.27 4.76
N THR A 81 -17.04 14.26 4.51
CA THR A 81 -16.96 15.45 5.39
C THR A 81 -17.35 16.76 4.69
N GLY A 82 -17.66 16.72 3.39
CA GLY A 82 -17.92 17.93 2.59
C GLY A 82 -16.70 18.85 2.43
N MET A 83 -15.50 18.40 2.80
CA MET A 83 -14.31 19.26 2.81
C MET A 83 -13.87 19.64 1.40
N GLN A 84 -13.68 20.94 1.17
CA GLN A 84 -13.31 21.49 -0.14
C GLN A 84 -11.89 22.05 -0.17
N GLY A 85 -11.46 22.54 -1.34
CA GLY A 85 -10.14 23.14 -1.53
C GLY A 85 -8.98 22.14 -1.51
N ARG A 86 -7.83 22.58 -0.99
CA ARG A 86 -6.56 21.85 -1.07
C ARG A 86 -6.39 20.77 0.02
N TRP A 87 -7.09 20.90 1.14
CA TRP A 87 -6.91 20.07 2.34
C TRP A 87 -7.12 18.56 2.12
N PRO A 88 -8.18 18.09 1.42
CA PRO A 88 -8.34 16.66 1.16
C PRO A 88 -7.16 16.06 0.38
N GLY A 89 -6.57 16.84 -0.53
CA GLY A 89 -5.39 16.43 -1.28
C GLY A 89 -4.11 16.42 -0.45
N PHE A 90 -3.95 17.40 0.44
CA PHE A 90 -2.81 17.45 1.36
C PHE A 90 -2.84 16.29 2.36
N ILE A 91 -3.96 16.08 3.05
CA ILE A 91 -4.12 15.01 4.05
C ILE A 91 -3.88 13.64 3.41
N SER A 92 -4.58 13.35 2.31
CA SER A 92 -4.42 12.08 1.61
C SER A 92 -2.99 11.89 1.07
N GLY A 93 -2.40 12.92 0.46
CA GLY A 93 -1.02 12.89 -0.02
C GLY A 93 -0.01 12.58 1.10
N THR A 94 -0.15 13.22 2.26
CA THR A 94 0.70 12.95 3.43
C THR A 94 0.56 11.51 3.89
N ILE A 95 -0.66 10.97 3.98
CA ILE A 95 -0.88 9.57 4.33
C ILE A 95 -0.20 8.63 3.32
N GLY A 96 -0.33 8.91 2.02
CA GLY A 96 0.34 8.12 0.97
C GLY A 96 1.87 8.13 1.11
N VAL A 97 2.47 9.29 1.39
CA VAL A 97 3.92 9.42 1.62
C VAL A 97 4.36 8.66 2.87
N LEU A 98 3.62 8.79 3.98
CA LEU A 98 3.92 8.07 5.21
C LEU A 98 3.84 6.55 5.01
N MET A 99 2.79 6.06 4.32
CA MET A 99 2.66 4.65 3.97
C MET A 99 3.85 4.15 3.14
N LEU A 100 4.30 4.93 2.17
CA LEU A 100 5.45 4.58 1.34
C LEU A 100 6.74 4.49 2.16
N ILE A 101 7.03 5.53 2.95
CA ILE A 101 8.26 5.60 3.75
C ILE A 101 8.27 4.48 4.79
N MET A 102 7.21 4.35 5.59
CA MET A 102 7.14 3.35 6.66
C MET A 102 7.10 1.94 6.11
N GLY A 103 6.37 1.71 5.01
CA GLY A 103 6.30 0.40 4.35
C GLY A 103 7.64 -0.03 3.77
N LEU A 104 8.35 0.87 3.07
CA LEU A 104 9.67 0.56 2.54
C LEU A 104 10.68 0.35 3.68
N GLN A 105 10.65 1.16 4.74
CA GLN A 105 11.49 0.94 5.92
C GLN A 105 11.25 -0.44 6.56
N ALA A 106 10.00 -0.89 6.65
CA ALA A 106 9.68 -2.21 7.17
C ALA A 106 10.29 -3.32 6.31
N VAL A 107 10.19 -3.23 4.98
CA VAL A 107 10.81 -4.19 4.06
C VAL A 107 12.33 -4.16 4.19
N LEU A 108 12.95 -2.99 4.09
CA LEU A 108 14.41 -2.83 4.14
C LEU A 108 15.00 -3.39 5.44
N ARG A 109 14.40 -3.06 6.59
CA ARG A 109 14.82 -3.59 7.90
C ARG A 109 14.64 -5.11 8.03
N LEU A 110 13.60 -5.68 7.41
CA LEU A 110 13.38 -7.12 7.42
C LEU A 110 14.46 -7.88 6.64
N TYR A 111 15.01 -7.27 5.59
CA TYR A 111 16.04 -7.87 4.74
C TYR A 111 17.47 -7.39 5.05
N GLY A 112 17.63 -6.44 5.97
CA GLY A 112 18.94 -5.92 6.39
C GLY A 112 19.64 -5.04 5.35
N VAL A 113 18.86 -4.33 4.52
CA VAL A 113 19.34 -3.43 3.45
C VAL A 113 19.09 -1.97 3.82
#